data_AF-A0A2T2RN31-F1
#
_entry.id   AF-A0A2T2RN31-F1
#
_cell.length_a   1.000
_cell.length_b   1.000
_cell.length_c   1.000
_cell.angle_alpha   90.00
_cell.angle_beta   90.00
_cell.angle_gamma   90.00
#
_symmetry.space_group_name_H-M   'P 1'
#
loop_
_entity.id
_entity.type
_entity.pdbx_description
1 polymer ?
#
loop_
_entity_poly.entity_id
_entity_poly.type
_entity_poly.pdbx_seq_one_letter_code
_entity_poly.pdbx_strand_id
1 'polypeptide(L)'
;MKYFFLSDGWTVGRVWEFGGLWNIHTRRRQPEIERLNLGIVEQGEKLWLYQVEDAVLMLEVKPNAEMSNSGTTIGKVVLKRLISAQQAIEHLATAEAILNQVGEL
;
A
#
# COMPACT_ATOMS: atom_id res chain seq x y z
N MET A 1 1.11 -13.27 -5.56
CA MET A 1 1.15 -12.01 -4.81
C MET A 1 1.06 -10.84 -5.77
N LYS A 2 0.42 -9.75 -5.35
CA LYS A 2 0.38 -8.45 -6.07
C LYS A 2 1.04 -7.37 -5.22
N TYR A 3 1.29 -6.22 -5.83
CA TYR A 3 2.02 -5.14 -5.18
C TYR A 3 1.38 -3.78 -5.44
N PHE A 4 1.71 -2.79 -4.62
CA PHE A 4 1.39 -1.39 -4.87
C PHE A 4 2.32 -0.46 -4.09
N PHE A 5 2.42 0.79 -4.54
CA PHE A 5 3.16 1.85 -3.84
C PHE A 5 2.20 2.77 -3.09
N LEU A 6 2.55 3.07 -1.84
CA LEU A 6 1.74 3.93 -0.97
C LEU A 6 2.61 4.99 -0.30
N SER A 7 2.16 6.25 -0.38
CA SER A 7 2.84 7.38 0.23
C SER A 7 2.97 7.20 1.74
N ASP A 8 4.08 7.70 2.28
CA ASP A 8 4.28 7.72 3.72
C ASP A 8 3.14 8.48 4.43
N GLY A 9 2.75 8.01 5.61
CA GLY A 9 1.59 8.54 6.33
C GLY A 9 0.21 8.19 5.75
N TRP A 10 0.13 7.32 4.74
CA TRP A 10 -1.14 6.72 4.29
C TRP A 10 -1.31 5.29 4.79
N THR A 11 -2.56 4.86 4.92
CA THR A 11 -2.95 3.51 5.34
C THR A 11 -3.98 2.91 4.41
N VAL A 12 -4.04 1.57 4.39
CA VAL A 12 -5.12 0.82 3.75
C VAL A 12 -6.42 1.01 4.55
N GLY A 13 -7.52 1.20 3.82
CA GLY A 13 -8.88 1.23 4.33
C GLY A 13 -9.64 -0.03 3.90
N ARG A 14 -10.55 0.12 2.95
CA ARG A 14 -11.36 -0.97 2.42
C ARG A 14 -10.57 -1.84 1.43
N VAL A 15 -10.86 -3.14 1.44
CA VAL A 15 -10.24 -4.14 0.55
C VAL A 15 -11.34 -4.94 -0.12
N TRP A 16 -11.21 -5.20 -1.42
CA TRP A 16 -12.17 -5.97 -2.19
C TRP A 16 -11.53 -7.22 -2.78
N GLU A 17 -12.35 -8.26 -2.92
CA GLU A 17 -12.09 -9.50 -3.65
C GLU A 17 -13.16 -9.70 -4.73
N PHE A 18 -13.09 -10.82 -5.47
CA PHE A 18 -14.06 -11.11 -6.53
C PHE A 18 -15.53 -11.15 -6.03
N GLY A 19 -15.75 -11.52 -4.77
CA GLY A 19 -17.07 -11.54 -4.13
C GLY A 19 -17.56 -10.20 -3.57
N GLY A 20 -16.81 -9.11 -3.74
CA GLY A 20 -17.12 -7.80 -3.17
C GLY A 20 -16.17 -7.39 -2.06
N LEU A 21 -16.66 -6.62 -1.08
CA LEU A 21 -15.83 -6.17 0.04
C LEU A 21 -15.32 -7.38 0.85
N TRP A 22 -14.04 -7.36 1.21
CA TRP A 22 -13.44 -8.42 2.01
C TRP A 22 -14.22 -8.62 3.30
N ASN A 23 -14.68 -9.85 3.52
CA ASN A 23 -15.50 -10.20 4.66
C ASN A 23 -14.78 -11.21 5.55
N ILE A 24 -14.42 -10.77 6.76
CA ILE A 24 -13.71 -11.59 7.75
C ILE A 24 -14.57 -12.79 8.18
N HIS A 25 -15.90 -12.69 8.17
CA HIS A 25 -16.76 -13.83 8.55
C HIS A 25 -16.71 -14.95 7.50
N THR A 26 -16.58 -14.61 6.22
CA THR A 26 -16.44 -15.58 5.13
C THR A 26 -15.01 -16.12 5.04
N ARG A 27 -14.01 -15.24 5.19
CA ARG A 27 -12.58 -15.56 5.02
C ARG A 27 -11.89 -16.04 6.30
N ARG A 28 -12.52 -15.84 7.45
CA ARG A 28 -12.01 -16.12 8.82
C ARG A 28 -10.72 -15.39 9.19
N ARG A 29 -10.25 -14.46 8.36
CA ARG A 29 -9.07 -13.61 8.61
C ARG A 29 -9.15 -12.30 7.84
N GLN A 30 -8.30 -11.36 8.24
CA GLN A 30 -7.98 -10.17 7.45
C GLN A 30 -7.21 -10.54 6.19
N PRO A 31 -7.20 -9.69 5.14
CA PRO A 31 -6.34 -9.91 4.01
C PRO A 31 -4.87 -9.75 4.42
N GLU A 32 -4.00 -10.54 3.82
CA GLU A 32 -2.55 -10.43 4.01
C GLU A 32 -2.03 -9.24 3.19
N ILE A 33 -1.55 -8.22 3.91
CA ILE A 33 -1.00 -6.98 3.38
C ILE A 33 0.24 -6.64 4.18
N GLU A 34 1.40 -6.58 3.53
CA GLU A 34 2.68 -6.33 4.18
C GLU A 34 3.38 -5.14 3.54
N ARG A 35 3.85 -4.21 4.37
CA ARG A 35 4.78 -3.16 3.92
C ARG A 35 6.19 -3.74 3.89
N LEU A 36 6.81 -3.74 2.72
CA LEU A 36 8.21 -4.15 2.58
C LEU A 36 9.14 -3.00 3.01
N ASN A 37 10.39 -3.35 3.33
CA ASN A 37 11.44 -2.39 3.66
C ASN A 37 12.04 -1.70 2.42
N LEU A 38 11.29 -1.66 1.33
CA LEU A 38 11.67 -1.14 0.02
C LEU A 38 10.67 -0.07 -0.38
N GLY A 39 11.14 0.99 -1.02
CA GLY A 39 10.30 2.05 -1.54
C GLY A 39 10.99 2.82 -2.64
N ILE A 40 10.32 3.87 -3.11
CA ILE A 40 10.86 4.83 -4.08
C ILE A 40 10.58 6.26 -3.59
N VAL A 41 11.35 7.22 -4.11
CA VAL A 41 11.02 8.64 -4.05
C VAL A 41 10.55 9.08 -5.43
N GLU A 42 9.35 9.64 -5.49
CA GLU A 42 8.76 10.17 -6.72
C GLU A 42 8.25 11.59 -6.44
N GLN A 43 8.68 12.57 -7.23
CA GLN A 43 8.31 13.99 -7.06
C GLN A 43 8.56 14.54 -5.63
N GLY A 44 9.56 14.01 -4.92
CA GLY A 44 9.88 14.38 -3.55
C GLY A 44 9.04 13.69 -2.48
N GLU A 45 8.08 12.84 -2.85
CA GLU A 45 7.30 12.02 -1.92
C GLU A 45 7.91 10.63 -1.76
N LYS A 46 7.96 10.12 -0.52
CA LYS A 46 8.34 8.74 -0.23
C LYS A 46 7.15 7.82 -0.43
N LEU A 47 7.34 6.78 -1.24
CA LEU A 47 6.35 5.75 -1.50
C LEU A 47 6.92 4.38 -1.08
N TRP A 48 6.28 3.72 -0.12
CA TRP A 48 6.67 2.38 0.32
C TRP A 48 6.00 1.31 -0.55
N LEU A 49 6.74 0.24 -0.85
CA LEU A 49 6.22 -0.92 -1.55
C LEU A 49 5.46 -1.82 -0.58
N TYR A 50 4.24 -2.18 -0.95
CA TYR A 50 3.42 -3.15 -0.22
C TYR A 50 3.20 -4.38 -1.08
N GLN A 51 3.20 -5.55 -0.44
CA GLN A 51 2.78 -6.83 -1.01
C GLN A 51 1.39 -7.18 -0.48
N VAL A 52 0.54 -7.73 -1.35
CA VAL A 52 -0.80 -8.25 -0.99
C VAL A 52 -1.03 -9.62 -1.60
N GLU A 53 -1.89 -10.41 -0.96
CA GLU A 53 -2.29 -11.72 -1.49
C GLU A 53 -3.08 -11.63 -2.81
N ASP A 54 -3.04 -12.69 -3.61
CA ASP A 54 -3.65 -12.71 -4.94
C ASP A 54 -5.18 -12.56 -4.92
N ALA A 55 -5.82 -12.97 -3.84
CA ALA A 55 -7.27 -12.83 -3.66
C ALA A 55 -7.72 -11.36 -3.62
N VAL A 56 -6.83 -10.43 -3.24
CA VAL A 56 -7.12 -9.00 -3.23
C VAL A 56 -7.23 -8.49 -4.67
N LEU A 57 -8.39 -7.92 -5.00
CA LEU A 57 -8.70 -7.35 -6.31
C LEU A 57 -8.44 -5.84 -6.34
N MET A 58 -8.80 -5.14 -5.27
CA MET A 58 -8.72 -3.68 -5.18
C MET A 58 -8.57 -3.28 -3.73
N LEU A 59 -7.92 -2.14 -3.50
CA LEU A 59 -7.83 -1.53 -2.18
C LEU A 59 -8.01 -0.02 -2.26
N GLU A 60 -8.64 0.48 -1.20
CA GLU A 60 -8.79 1.88 -0.90
C GLU A 60 -7.70 2.27 0.09
N VAL A 61 -7.14 3.47 -0.10
CA VAL A 61 -6.21 4.07 0.85
C VAL A 61 -6.68 5.44 1.28
N LYS A 62 -6.28 5.82 2.49
CA LYS A 62 -6.58 7.10 3.11
C LYS A 62 -5.37 7.59 3.92
N PRO A 63 -5.25 8.90 4.18
CA PRO A 63 -4.33 9.43 5.17
C PRO A 63 -4.50 8.74 6.52
N ASN A 64 -3.41 8.54 7.25
CA ASN A 64 -3.46 8.13 8.64
C ASN A 64 -4.06 9.25 9.52
N ALA A 65 -4.37 8.94 10.78
CA ALA A 65 -5.00 9.89 11.69
C ALA A 65 -4.13 11.12 11.98
N GLU A 66 -2.81 10.94 12.06
CA GLU A 66 -1.84 12.00 12.33
C GLU A 66 -1.79 13.03 11.17
N MET A 67 -1.75 12.56 9.93
CA MET A 67 -1.87 13.40 8.74
C MET A 67 -3.24 14.05 8.62
N SER A 68 -4.31 13.34 8.97
CA SER A 68 -5.68 13.87 8.91
C SER A 68 -5.87 15.08 9.85
N ASN A 69 -5.26 15.05 11.04
CA ASN A 69 -5.34 16.13 12.03
C ASN A 69 -4.54 17.38 11.65
N SER A 70 -3.59 17.26 10.70
CA SER A 70 -2.83 18.41 10.18
C SER A 70 -3.62 19.30 9.22
N GLY A 71 -4.89 18.98 8.93
CA GLY A 71 -5.78 19.78 8.09
C GLY A 71 -5.46 19.75 6.58
N THR A 72 -4.39 19.07 6.17
CA THR A 72 -3.89 19.07 4.78
C THR A 72 -4.59 18.07 3.85
N THR A 73 -5.32 17.08 4.38
CA THR A 73 -5.79 15.93 3.58
C THR A 73 -7.14 15.31 4.00
N ILE A 74 -7.97 16.01 4.79
CA ILE A 74 -9.29 15.50 5.22
C ILE A 74 -10.13 15.09 4.00
N GLY A 75 -10.59 13.84 3.97
CA GLY A 75 -11.51 13.31 2.95
C GLY A 75 -10.86 12.75 1.68
N LYS A 76 -9.53 12.71 1.55
CA LYS A 76 -8.89 12.09 0.39
C LYS A 76 -8.87 10.58 0.51
N VAL A 77 -9.69 9.93 -0.30
CA VAL A 77 -9.78 8.48 -0.41
C VAL A 77 -9.46 8.11 -1.86
N VAL A 78 -8.52 7.19 -2.07
CA VAL A 78 -8.03 6.84 -3.40
C VAL A 78 -7.99 5.33 -3.58
N LEU A 79 -8.38 4.86 -4.76
CA LEU A 79 -8.19 3.46 -5.15
C LEU A 79 -6.76 3.28 -5.70
N LYS A 80 -6.04 2.27 -5.20
CA LYS A 80 -4.71 1.96 -5.72
C LYS A 80 -4.78 0.85 -6.77
N ARG A 81 -4.04 1.08 -7.86
CA ARG A 81 -3.77 0.06 -8.86
C ARG A 81 -2.80 -0.96 -8.27
N LEU A 82 -3.19 -2.23 -8.33
CA LEU A 82 -2.30 -3.34 -8.03
C LEU A 82 -1.45 -3.66 -9.27
N ILE A 83 -0.19 -3.98 -9.04
CA ILE A 83 0.80 -4.27 -10.07
C ILE A 83 1.44 -5.63 -9.84
N SER A 84 2.02 -6.19 -10.90
CA SER A 84 2.78 -7.43 -10.83
C SER A 84 4.15 -7.21 -10.18
N ALA A 85 4.84 -8.31 -9.82
CA ALA A 85 6.23 -8.24 -9.35
C ALA A 85 7.14 -7.58 -10.41
N GLN A 86 6.97 -7.94 -11.68
CA GLN A 86 7.75 -7.39 -12.79
C GLN A 86 7.59 -5.86 -12.88
N GLN A 87 6.36 -5.37 -12.80
CA GLN A 87 6.09 -3.93 -12.80
C GLN A 87 6.66 -3.24 -11.56
N ALA A 88 6.56 -3.87 -10.38
CA ALA A 88 7.15 -3.32 -9.16
C ALA A 88 8.68 -3.18 -9.27
N ILE A 89 9.36 -4.17 -9.86
CA ILE A 89 10.80 -4.12 -10.14
C ILE A 89 11.11 -3.00 -11.13
N GLU A 90 10.34 -2.85 -12.20
CA GLU A 90 10.54 -1.77 -13.19
C GLU A 90 10.43 -0.38 -12.54
N HIS A 91 9.47 -0.17 -11.65
CA HIS A 91 9.36 1.07 -10.87
C HIS A 91 10.56 1.28 -9.95
N LEU A 92 10.97 0.24 -9.20
CA LEU A 92 12.15 0.31 -8.32
C LEU A 92 13.45 0.60 -9.08
N ALA A 93 13.58 0.07 -10.30
CA ALA A 93 14.77 0.22 -11.12
C ALA A 93 14.87 1.58 -11.81
N THR A 94 13.77 2.34 -11.92
CA THR A 94 13.72 3.60 -12.66
C THR A 94 13.59 4.84 -11.77
N ALA A 95 13.06 4.69 -10.56
CA ALA A 95 12.98 5.77 -9.55
C ALA A 95 14.16 5.73 -8.57
N GLU A 96 14.30 6.77 -7.74
CA GLU A 96 15.23 6.76 -6.62
C GLU A 96 14.73 5.77 -5.56
N ALA A 97 15.35 4.60 -5.47
CA ALA A 97 14.96 3.57 -4.52
C ALA A 97 15.42 3.90 -3.10
N ILE A 98 14.56 3.62 -2.11
CA ILE A 98 14.86 3.76 -0.68
C ILE A 98 14.71 2.42 0.03
N LEU A 99 15.57 2.20 1.03
CA LEU A 99 15.57 1.03 1.90
C LEU A 99 15.34 1.48 3.34
N ASN A 100 14.42 0.83 4.02
CA ASN A 100 14.27 0.99 5.47
C ASN A 100 15.14 -0.07 6.15
N GLN A 101 16.31 0.31 6.66
CA GLN A 101 17.10 -0.62 7.46
C GLN A 101 16.32 -0.96 8.74
N VAL A 102 15.99 -2.24 8.93
CA VAL A 102 15.56 -2.74 10.23
C VAL A 102 16.82 -2.83 11.07
N GLY A 103 16.92 -2.02 12.13
CA GLY A 103 18.02 -2.13 13.08
C GLY A 103 18.05 -3.56 13.64
N GLU A 104 19.21 -4.20 13.60
CA GLU A 104 19.45 -5.46 14.31
C GLU A 104 19.15 -5.22 15.81
N LEU A 105 18.25 -6.03 16.38
CA LEU A 105 17.97 -6.07 17.81
C LEU A 105 19.07 -6.84 18.55
#